data_AF-A0AAF0Q558-F1
#
_entry.id   AF-A0AAF0Q558-F1
#
_cell.length_a   1.000
_cell.length_b   1.000
_cell.length_c   1.000
_cell.angle_alpha   90.00
_cell.angle_beta   90.00
_cell.angle_gamma   90.00
#
_symmetry.space_group_name_H-M   'P 1'
#
loop_
_entity.id
_entity.type
_entity.pdbx_description
1 polymer ?
#
loop_
_entity_poly.entity_id
_entity_poly.type
_entity_poly.pdbx_seq_one_letter_code
_entity_poly.pdbx_strand_id
1 'polypeptide(L)'
;MVLHYAMRSIRNFVKFLIREMESANWDIDAATKSIQNGVTFHKSNHRAFAFESFVCREIFSGFNEPTFSGVTQRRNFFFDQFKKLKSVNVTPFLKQNPSSLFGKFLKAKYLHLVHPKMEFSFSGNLNQRKLVNSGEFPETEFFKVFSEMGRRVWLLHCLAFSFDQQVSIFQVRKSSRFSEVYMESVTDEIFSFAGGEFKVAFTVVPGFKIGQTVVQSQVYLSPVTPPSKH
;
A
#
# COMPACT_ATOMS: atom_id res chain seq x y z
N MET A 1 -16.90 -2.87 2.69
CA MET A 1 -17.06 -1.89 1.58
C MET A 1 -15.89 -0.91 1.48
N VAL A 2 -15.52 -0.15 2.52
CA VAL A 2 -14.40 0.84 2.46
C VAL A 2 -13.02 0.21 2.28
N LEU A 3 -12.67 -0.82 3.07
CA LEU A 3 -11.42 -1.56 2.90
C LEU A 3 -11.28 -2.13 1.48
N HIS A 4 -12.35 -2.72 0.95
CA HIS A 4 -12.38 -3.23 -0.43
C HIS A 4 -12.07 -2.13 -1.46
N TYR A 5 -12.65 -0.93 -1.33
CA TYR A 5 -12.33 0.18 -2.23
C TYR A 5 -10.87 0.65 -2.11
N ALA A 6 -10.30 0.66 -0.90
CA ALA A 6 -8.89 0.95 -0.70
C ALA A 6 -7.99 -0.09 -1.40
N MET A 7 -8.26 -1.38 -1.19
CA MET A 7 -7.50 -2.46 -1.83
C MET A 7 -7.61 -2.43 -3.36
N ARG A 8 -8.81 -2.17 -3.89
CA ARG A 8 -9.02 -2.02 -5.34
C ARG A 8 -8.22 -0.84 -5.90
N SER A 9 -8.21 0.29 -5.21
CA SER A 9 -7.47 1.48 -5.65
C SER A 9 -5.96 1.26 -5.60
N ILE A 10 -5.46 0.58 -4.56
CA ILE A 10 -4.05 0.17 -4.47
C ILE A 10 -3.66 -0.72 -5.65
N ARG A 11 -4.43 -1.77 -5.93
CA ARG A 11 -4.15 -2.67 -7.07
C ARG A 11 -4.19 -1.94 -8.41
N ASN A 12 -5.10 -0.97 -8.57
CA ASN A 12 -5.13 -0.13 -9.77
C ASN A 12 -3.86 0.73 -9.88
N PHE A 13 -3.43 1.37 -8.79
CA PHE A 13 -2.18 2.14 -8.78
C PHE A 13 -0.95 1.26 -9.02
N VAL A 14 -0.88 0.06 -8.44
CA VAL A 14 0.22 -0.90 -8.69
C VAL A 14 0.29 -1.28 -10.16
N LYS A 15 -0.85 -1.60 -10.80
CA LYS A 15 -0.90 -1.87 -12.24
C LYS A 15 -0.44 -0.67 -13.06
N PHE A 16 -0.87 0.54 -12.69
CA PHE A 16 -0.43 1.77 -13.35
C PHE A 16 1.07 1.98 -13.19
N LEU A 17 1.60 1.85 -11.97
CA LEU A 17 3.02 1.98 -11.65
C LEU A 17 3.89 1.02 -12.47
N ILE A 18 3.50 -0.27 -12.55
CA ILE A 18 4.25 -1.25 -13.34
C ILE A 18 4.27 -0.86 -14.82
N ARG A 19 3.16 -0.38 -15.39
CA ARG A 19 3.10 0.09 -16.79
C ARG A 19 4.00 1.30 -17.04
N GLU A 20 4.04 2.25 -16.11
CA GLU A 20 4.95 3.40 -16.20
C GLU A 20 6.41 2.96 -16.15
N MET A 21 6.73 1.96 -15.30
CA MET A 21 8.07 1.36 -15.22
C MET A 21 8.45 0.64 -16.52
N GLU A 22 7.56 -0.16 -17.08
CA GLU A 22 7.77 -0.84 -18.36
C GLU A 22 7.96 0.17 -19.50
N SER A 23 7.13 1.22 -19.56
CA SER A 23 7.22 2.28 -20.57
C SER A 23 8.53 3.08 -20.46
N ALA A 24 9.07 3.20 -19.25
CA ALA A 24 10.36 3.81 -18.97
C ALA A 24 11.55 2.83 -19.11
N ASN A 25 11.34 1.64 -19.68
CA ASN A 25 12.34 0.58 -19.85
C ASN A 25 13.06 0.16 -18.55
N TRP A 26 12.34 0.17 -17.42
CA TRP A 26 12.90 -0.37 -16.17
C TRP A 26 13.00 -1.88 -16.22
N ASP A 27 14.10 -2.40 -15.65
CA ASP A 27 14.23 -3.82 -15.36
C ASP A 27 13.31 -4.21 -14.19
N ILE A 28 12.16 -4.78 -14.53
CA ILE A 28 11.14 -5.23 -13.57
C ILE A 28 11.68 -6.36 -12.68
N ASP A 29 12.57 -7.21 -13.18
CA ASP A 29 13.19 -8.27 -12.40
C ASP A 29 14.14 -7.70 -11.34
N ALA A 30 14.99 -6.74 -11.72
CA ALA A 30 15.86 -6.04 -10.79
C ALA A 30 15.05 -5.23 -9.75
N ALA A 31 13.97 -4.57 -10.18
CA ALA A 31 13.07 -3.85 -9.27
C ALA A 31 12.38 -4.80 -8.28
N THR A 32 11.92 -5.95 -8.74
CA THR A 32 11.29 -6.95 -7.87
C THR A 32 12.28 -7.48 -6.82
N LYS A 33 13.52 -7.78 -7.24
CA LYS A 33 14.60 -8.23 -6.35
C LYS A 33 15.00 -7.18 -5.32
N SER A 34 14.94 -5.89 -5.67
CA SER A 34 15.23 -4.80 -4.73
C SER A 34 14.13 -4.62 -3.67
N ILE A 35 12.88 -4.91 -4.02
CA ILE A 35 11.75 -4.89 -3.07
C ILE A 35 11.75 -6.13 -2.17
N GLN A 36 11.84 -7.32 -2.77
CA GLN A 36 11.79 -8.61 -2.06
C GLN A 36 13.03 -9.43 -2.37
N ASN A 37 14.07 -9.24 -1.56
CA ASN A 37 15.32 -9.97 -1.72
C ASN A 37 15.17 -11.46 -1.31
N GLY A 38 15.74 -12.33 -2.13
CA GLY A 38 15.79 -13.78 -1.89
C GLY A 38 14.43 -14.47 -2.02
N VAL A 39 13.54 -13.97 -2.88
CA VAL A 39 12.27 -14.61 -3.21
C VAL A 39 12.27 -15.07 -4.66
N THR A 40 12.02 -16.36 -4.87
CA THR A 40 11.80 -16.94 -6.19
C THR A 40 10.31 -17.00 -6.45
N PHE A 41 9.84 -16.30 -7.48
CA PHE A 41 8.42 -16.27 -7.84
C PHE A 41 8.04 -17.51 -8.65
N HIS A 42 6.97 -18.18 -8.25
CA HIS A 42 6.48 -19.38 -8.93
C HIS A 42 5.97 -19.10 -10.35
N LYS A 43 5.27 -17.97 -10.55
CA LYS A 43 4.77 -17.52 -11.85
C LYS A 43 5.31 -16.11 -12.13
N SER A 44 5.53 -15.79 -13.40
CA SER A 44 6.07 -14.49 -13.83
C SER A 44 5.21 -13.30 -13.41
N ASN A 45 3.88 -13.47 -13.41
CA ASN A 45 2.90 -12.47 -12.99
C ASN A 45 2.86 -12.26 -11.46
N HIS A 46 3.43 -13.17 -10.65
CA HIS A 46 3.49 -13.01 -9.20
C HIS A 46 4.41 -11.87 -8.76
N ARG A 47 5.28 -11.36 -9.65
CA ARG A 47 6.10 -10.18 -9.39
C ARG A 47 5.26 -8.95 -9.03
N ALA A 48 4.03 -8.85 -9.56
CA ALA A 48 3.10 -7.78 -9.21
C ALA A 48 2.81 -7.72 -7.70
N PHE A 49 2.84 -8.86 -7.00
CA PHE A 49 2.65 -8.91 -5.54
C PHE A 49 3.80 -8.26 -4.77
N ALA A 50 5.03 -8.22 -5.32
CA ALA A 50 6.12 -7.49 -4.70
C ALA A 50 5.86 -5.98 -4.75
N PHE A 51 5.40 -5.46 -5.90
CA PHE A 51 5.01 -4.06 -6.03
C PHE A 51 3.79 -3.72 -5.16
N GLU A 52 2.80 -4.61 -5.09
CA GLU A 52 1.65 -4.44 -4.18
C GLU A 52 2.10 -4.40 -2.71
N SER A 53 3.01 -5.30 -2.32
CA SER A 53 3.65 -5.29 -0.99
C SER A 53 4.36 -3.98 -0.68
N PHE A 54 5.18 -3.48 -1.62
CA PHE A 54 5.86 -2.20 -1.51
C PHE A 54 4.87 -1.06 -1.31
N VAL A 55 3.90 -0.92 -2.22
CA VAL A 55 2.90 0.16 -2.18
C VAL A 55 2.09 0.09 -0.90
N CYS A 56 1.62 -1.10 -0.49
CA CYS A 56 0.90 -1.31 0.77
C CYS A 56 1.74 -0.86 1.96
N ARG A 57 3.01 -1.29 2.05
CA ARG A 57 3.91 -0.89 3.14
C ARG A 57 4.04 0.62 3.23
N GLU A 58 4.25 1.30 2.11
CA GLU A 58 4.43 2.76 2.09
C GLU A 58 3.14 3.52 2.38
N ILE A 59 2.02 3.15 1.75
CA ILE A 59 0.77 3.89 1.90
C ILE A 59 0.15 3.69 3.29
N PHE A 60 0.32 2.51 3.90
CA PHE A 60 -0.16 2.20 5.25
C PHE A 60 0.84 2.54 6.37
N SER A 61 2.05 3.03 6.07
CA SER A 61 3.00 3.39 7.14
C SER A 61 2.39 4.41 8.11
N GLY A 62 2.50 4.17 9.42
CA GLY A 62 1.88 5.04 10.44
C GLY A 62 0.34 4.98 10.53
N PHE A 63 -0.33 3.99 9.92
CA PHE A 63 -1.80 3.88 9.98
C PHE A 63 -2.34 3.75 11.41
N ASN A 64 -1.57 3.18 12.33
CA ASN A 64 -1.98 3.06 13.74
C ASN A 64 -1.90 4.40 14.51
N GLU A 65 -1.40 5.48 13.88
CA GLU A 65 -1.30 6.80 14.49
C GLU A 65 -2.51 7.68 14.15
N PRO A 66 -3.15 8.38 15.12
CA PRO A 66 -4.40 9.11 14.91
C PRO A 66 -4.38 10.15 13.79
N THR A 67 -3.25 10.77 13.45
CA THR A 67 -3.22 11.81 12.41
C THR A 67 -2.08 11.61 11.42
N PHE A 68 -1.38 10.47 11.48
CA PHE A 68 -0.05 10.29 10.88
C PHE A 68 0.98 11.38 11.30
N SER A 69 0.61 12.29 12.22
CA SER A 69 1.42 13.41 12.73
C SER A 69 1.41 13.50 14.25
N GLY A 70 0.89 12.49 14.96
CA GLY A 70 0.91 12.39 16.43
C GLY A 70 -0.05 13.32 17.19
N VAL A 71 -0.85 14.14 16.50
CA VAL A 71 -1.86 15.01 17.13
C VAL A 71 -3.11 14.19 17.43
N THR A 72 -3.53 14.14 18.69
CA THR A 72 -4.76 13.46 19.11
C THR A 72 -5.99 14.28 18.73
N GLN A 73 -6.91 13.68 17.98
CA GLN A 73 -8.20 14.27 17.58
C GLN A 73 -9.36 13.44 18.14
N ARG A 74 -10.52 14.07 18.32
CA ARG A 74 -11.74 13.38 18.79
C ARG A 74 -12.32 12.47 17.69
N ARG A 75 -13.02 11.39 18.05
CA ARG A 75 -13.65 10.46 17.08
C ARG A 75 -14.55 11.19 16.05
N ASN A 76 -15.33 12.17 16.51
CA ASN A 76 -16.21 12.97 15.65
C ASN A 76 -15.44 13.72 14.54
N PHE A 77 -14.21 14.17 14.82
CA PHE A 77 -13.36 14.79 13.82
C PHE A 77 -13.10 13.85 12.63
N PHE A 78 -12.74 12.60 12.91
CA PHE A 78 -12.49 11.61 11.85
C PHE A 78 -13.76 11.25 11.07
N PHE A 79 -14.89 11.15 11.77
CA PHE A 79 -16.17 10.92 11.11
C PHE A 79 -16.54 12.06 10.15
N ASP A 80 -16.29 13.31 10.54
CA ASP A 80 -16.54 14.48 9.69
C ASP A 80 -15.55 14.55 8.52
N GLN A 81 -14.27 14.23 8.73
CA GLN A 81 -13.30 14.09 7.62
C GLN A 81 -13.73 13.01 6.62
N PHE A 82 -14.22 11.87 7.12
CA PHE A 82 -14.75 10.80 6.27
C PHE A 82 -15.92 11.28 5.42
N LYS A 83 -16.92 11.94 6.05
CA LYS A 83 -18.07 12.51 5.32
C LYS A 83 -17.63 13.53 4.28
N LYS A 84 -16.66 14.39 4.61
CA LYS A 84 -16.15 15.44 3.73
C LYS A 84 -15.49 14.84 2.49
N LEU A 85 -14.71 13.78 2.63
CA LEU A 85 -13.87 13.25 1.54
C LEU A 85 -14.48 12.07 0.77
N LYS A 86 -15.55 11.42 1.25
CA LYS A 86 -16.10 10.19 0.65
C LYS A 86 -16.52 10.35 -0.82
N SER A 87 -17.06 11.50 -1.20
CA SER A 87 -17.61 11.78 -2.53
C SER A 87 -16.89 12.90 -3.28
N VAL A 88 -15.73 13.33 -2.78
CA VAL A 88 -15.01 14.48 -3.33
C VAL A 88 -14.04 14.05 -4.43
N ASN A 89 -13.94 14.88 -5.48
CA ASN A 89 -12.85 14.80 -6.45
C ASN A 89 -11.56 15.36 -5.81
N VAL A 90 -10.51 14.55 -5.83
CA VAL A 90 -9.23 14.85 -5.16
C VAL A 90 -8.59 16.13 -5.69
N THR A 91 -8.55 16.33 -7.00
CA THR A 91 -7.78 17.44 -7.60
C THR A 91 -8.33 18.83 -7.22
N PRO A 92 -9.63 19.14 -7.40
CA PRO A 92 -10.18 20.41 -6.95
C PRO A 92 -10.07 20.62 -5.44
N PHE A 93 -10.25 19.55 -4.65
CA PHE A 93 -10.15 19.63 -3.20
C PHE A 93 -8.75 20.04 -2.74
N LEU A 94 -7.71 19.44 -3.32
CA LEU A 94 -6.32 19.74 -2.98
C LEU A 94 -5.92 21.16 -3.40
N LYS A 95 -6.42 21.66 -4.54
CA LYS A 95 -6.21 23.06 -4.95
C LYS A 95 -6.81 24.04 -3.92
N GLN A 96 -8.00 23.74 -3.41
CA GLN A 96 -8.69 24.59 -2.43
C GLN A 96 -8.15 24.44 -1.00
N ASN A 97 -7.61 23.26 -0.66
CA ASN A 97 -7.23 22.90 0.71
C ASN A 97 -5.81 22.28 0.78
N PRO A 98 -4.76 22.92 0.23
CA PRO A 98 -3.46 22.29 0.08
C PRO A 98 -2.79 21.92 1.41
N SER A 99 -3.05 22.72 2.46
CA SER A 99 -2.51 22.53 3.81
C SER A 99 -3.37 21.65 4.73
N SER A 100 -4.45 21.04 4.22
CA SER A 100 -5.30 20.11 4.97
C SER A 100 -4.52 18.90 5.49
N LEU A 101 -5.02 18.21 6.53
CA LEU A 101 -4.38 16.97 7.00
C LEU A 101 -4.28 15.92 5.89
N PHE A 102 -5.29 15.83 5.03
CA PHE A 102 -5.26 14.96 3.85
C PHE A 102 -4.17 15.39 2.85
N GLY A 103 -4.02 16.69 2.59
CA GLY A 103 -2.93 17.20 1.74
C GLY A 103 -1.55 16.89 2.31
N LYS A 104 -1.35 17.11 3.62
CA LYS A 104 -0.11 16.77 4.33
C LYS A 104 0.19 15.26 4.27
N PHE A 105 -0.83 14.43 4.45
CA PHE A 105 -0.74 12.98 4.28
C PHE A 105 -0.28 12.63 2.86
N LEU A 106 -0.95 13.13 1.81
CA LEU A 106 -0.56 12.83 0.42
C LEU A 106 0.86 13.29 0.11
N LYS A 107 1.26 14.48 0.56
CA LYS A 107 2.64 14.98 0.41
C LYS A 107 3.63 14.00 1.02
N ALA A 108 3.44 13.63 2.29
CA ALA A 108 4.35 12.71 2.98
C ALA A 108 4.41 11.35 2.28
N LYS A 109 3.26 10.79 1.88
CA LYS A 109 3.18 9.49 1.20
C LYS A 109 3.80 9.51 -0.18
N TYR A 110 3.58 10.57 -0.95
CA TYR A 110 4.15 10.70 -2.28
C TYR A 110 5.68 10.73 -2.22
N LEU A 111 6.21 11.55 -1.30
CA LEU A 111 7.66 11.72 -1.15
C LEU A 111 8.37 10.48 -0.62
N HIS A 112 7.65 9.59 0.08
CA HIS A 112 8.18 8.31 0.55
C HIS A 112 8.07 7.22 -0.53
N LEU A 113 6.90 7.10 -1.17
CA LEU A 113 6.61 6.03 -2.12
C LEU A 113 7.34 6.24 -3.46
N VAL A 114 7.38 7.47 -3.96
CA VAL A 114 7.91 7.78 -5.30
C VAL A 114 9.34 8.29 -5.17
N HIS A 115 10.30 7.40 -5.39
CA HIS A 115 11.72 7.75 -5.35
C HIS A 115 12.08 8.76 -6.46
N PRO A 116 12.98 9.74 -6.24
CA PRO A 116 13.38 10.69 -7.28
C PRO A 116 13.83 10.03 -8.60
N LYS A 117 14.58 8.93 -8.52
CA LYS A 117 14.98 8.14 -9.70
C LYS A 117 13.78 7.59 -10.47
N MET A 118 12.75 7.13 -9.76
CA MET A 118 11.51 6.61 -10.35
C MET A 118 10.76 7.72 -11.08
N GLU A 119 10.58 8.87 -10.42
CA GLU A 119 9.92 10.04 -11.04
C GLU A 119 10.66 10.55 -12.27
N PHE A 120 11.98 10.69 -12.18
CA PHE A 120 12.80 11.12 -13.31
C PHE A 120 12.69 10.16 -14.49
N SER A 121 12.62 8.85 -14.25
CA SER A 121 12.43 7.88 -15.33
C SER A 121 11.07 7.99 -16.01
N PHE A 122 10.00 8.34 -15.30
CA PHE A 122 8.65 8.44 -15.88
C PHE A 122 8.42 9.75 -16.64
N SER A 123 8.99 10.85 -16.15
CA SER A 123 8.68 12.20 -16.65
C SER A 123 9.88 12.97 -17.21
N GLY A 124 11.10 12.43 -17.11
CA GLY A 124 12.34 13.08 -17.55
C GLY A 124 12.77 14.29 -16.70
N ASN A 125 12.08 14.56 -15.58
CA ASN A 125 12.35 15.68 -14.69
C ASN A 125 11.79 15.41 -13.28
N LEU A 126 12.05 16.32 -12.33
CA LEU A 126 11.57 16.25 -10.94
C LEU A 126 10.57 17.36 -10.60
N ASN A 127 9.86 17.90 -11.59
CA ASN A 127 8.95 19.03 -11.38
C ASN A 127 7.77 18.64 -10.48
N GLN A 128 7.31 17.39 -10.60
CA GLN A 128 6.24 16.84 -9.79
C GLN A 128 6.61 16.86 -8.29
N ARG A 129 7.79 16.34 -7.95
CA ARG A 129 8.33 16.36 -6.59
C ARG A 129 8.58 17.78 -6.09
N LYS A 130 9.04 18.71 -6.93
CA LYS A 130 9.21 20.12 -6.55
C LYS A 130 7.87 20.76 -6.13
N LEU A 131 6.81 20.55 -6.91
CA LEU A 131 5.46 21.01 -6.56
C LEU A 131 4.97 20.38 -5.24
N VAL A 132 5.09 19.06 -5.10
CA VAL A 132 4.69 18.38 -3.85
C VAL A 132 5.49 18.89 -2.65
N ASN A 133 6.77 19.19 -2.83
CA ASN A 133 7.61 19.81 -1.80
C ASN A 133 7.18 21.24 -1.44
N SER A 134 6.71 22.06 -2.39
CA SER A 134 6.17 23.40 -2.10
C SER A 134 4.80 23.35 -1.40
N GLY A 135 4.16 22.17 -1.35
CA GLY A 135 2.82 22.01 -0.80
C GLY A 135 1.71 22.16 -1.84
N GLU A 136 2.08 22.21 -3.12
CA GLU A 136 1.16 22.18 -4.25
C GLU A 136 1.00 20.75 -4.77
N PHE A 137 -0.03 20.54 -5.59
CA PHE A 137 -0.39 19.20 -6.06
C PHE A 137 -0.40 19.14 -7.59
N PRO A 138 0.40 18.24 -8.19
CA PRO A 138 0.47 18.05 -9.63
C PRO A 138 -0.86 17.61 -10.27
N GLU A 139 -1.08 17.97 -11.53
CA GLU A 139 -2.26 17.56 -12.30
C GLU A 139 -1.99 16.42 -13.29
N THR A 140 -0.81 15.80 -13.18
CA THR A 140 -0.42 14.66 -14.01
C THR A 140 -1.31 13.45 -13.75
N GLU A 141 -1.41 12.56 -14.73
CA GLU A 141 -2.18 11.32 -14.58
C GLU A 141 -1.61 10.45 -13.47
N PHE A 142 -0.27 10.35 -13.38
CA PHE A 142 0.39 9.64 -12.29
C PHE A 142 -0.07 10.14 -10.91
N PHE A 143 -0.07 11.46 -10.71
CA PHE A 143 -0.48 12.03 -9.42
C PHE A 143 -1.98 11.85 -9.16
N LYS A 144 -2.84 11.89 -10.19
CA LYS A 144 -4.27 11.62 -10.06
C LYS A 144 -4.54 10.19 -9.58
N VAL A 145 -3.91 9.18 -10.20
CA VAL A 145 -4.06 7.78 -9.79
C VAL A 145 -3.48 7.56 -8.38
N PHE A 146 -2.31 8.12 -8.08
CA PHE A 146 -1.70 8.08 -6.75
C PHE A 146 -2.61 8.70 -5.68
N SER A 147 -3.14 9.89 -5.95
CA SER A 147 -3.91 10.66 -4.98
C SER A 147 -5.31 10.07 -4.74
N GLU A 148 -5.91 9.39 -5.73
CA GLU A 148 -7.12 8.59 -5.52
C GLU A 148 -6.85 7.36 -4.65
N MET A 149 -5.71 6.66 -4.83
CA MET A 149 -5.28 5.60 -3.90
C MET A 149 -5.13 6.16 -2.47
N GLY A 150 -4.40 7.27 -2.33
CA GLY A 150 -4.21 7.93 -1.04
C GLY A 150 -5.52 8.37 -0.40
N ARG A 151 -6.49 8.89 -1.17
CA ARG A 151 -7.83 9.24 -0.66
C ARG A 151 -8.53 8.02 -0.07
N ARG A 152 -8.51 6.88 -0.74
CA ARG A 152 -9.17 5.66 -0.25
C ARG A 152 -8.55 5.15 1.05
N VAL A 153 -7.22 5.20 1.17
CA VAL A 153 -6.52 4.83 2.41
C VAL A 153 -6.81 5.84 3.53
N TRP A 154 -6.83 7.14 3.22
CA TRP A 154 -7.22 8.18 4.18
C TRP A 154 -8.65 8.00 4.70
N LEU A 155 -9.60 7.65 3.83
CA LEU A 155 -10.97 7.35 4.24
C LEU A 155 -11.05 6.11 5.14
N LEU A 156 -10.28 5.06 4.82
CA LEU A 156 -10.19 3.88 5.67
C LEU A 156 -9.62 4.23 7.05
N HIS A 157 -8.62 5.10 7.11
CA HIS A 157 -8.04 5.59 8.35
C HIS A 157 -9.03 6.44 9.17
N CYS A 158 -9.72 7.39 8.52
CA CYS A 158 -10.78 8.17 9.18
C CYS A 158 -11.87 7.25 9.74
N LEU A 159 -12.27 6.22 9.00
CA LEU A 159 -13.25 5.26 9.50
C LEU A 159 -12.71 4.49 10.72
N ALA A 160 -11.47 4.01 10.65
CA ALA A 160 -10.80 3.30 11.74
C ALA A 160 -10.78 4.11 13.05
N PHE A 161 -10.47 5.41 12.98
CA PHE A 161 -10.43 6.30 14.15
C PHE A 161 -11.78 6.92 14.54
N SER A 162 -12.82 6.70 13.74
CA SER A 162 -14.19 7.09 14.11
C SER A 162 -14.90 6.05 14.96
N PHE A 163 -14.42 4.80 14.98
CA PHE A 163 -15.00 3.72 15.76
C PHE A 163 -14.69 3.85 17.25
N ASP A 164 -15.60 3.31 18.07
CA ASP A 164 -15.39 3.18 19.52
C ASP A 164 -14.41 2.03 19.86
N GLN A 165 -14.24 1.09 18.93
CA GLN A 165 -13.32 -0.04 19.06
C GLN A 165 -11.92 0.31 18.55
N GLN A 166 -10.90 -0.31 19.14
CA GLN A 166 -9.53 -0.19 18.65
C GLN A 166 -9.40 -0.87 17.28
N VAL A 167 -8.97 -0.09 16.29
CA VAL A 167 -8.59 -0.58 14.96
C VAL A 167 -7.08 -0.49 14.82
N SER A 168 -6.45 -1.57 14.39
CA SER A 168 -5.01 -1.60 14.12
C SER A 168 -4.69 -2.46 12.89
N ILE A 169 -3.54 -2.21 12.28
CA ILE A 169 -2.99 -3.04 11.22
C ILE A 169 -1.82 -3.89 11.72
N PHE A 170 -1.63 -5.05 11.11
CA PHE A 170 -0.50 -5.92 11.34
C PHE A 170 0.09 -6.45 10.02
N GLN A 171 1.38 -6.76 10.05
CA GLN A 171 2.09 -7.43 8.96
C GLN A 171 2.72 -8.71 9.49
N VAL A 172 2.77 -9.73 8.64
CA VAL A 172 3.37 -11.02 8.97
C VAL A 172 4.85 -11.01 8.60
N ARG A 173 5.70 -11.50 9.52
CA ARG A 173 7.15 -11.56 9.32
C ARG A 173 7.53 -12.63 8.30
N LYS A 174 8.57 -12.36 7.51
CA LYS A 174 9.22 -13.36 6.66
C LYS A 174 9.59 -14.60 7.48
N SER A 175 9.47 -15.78 6.88
CA SER A 175 9.71 -17.09 7.47
C SER A 175 8.72 -17.53 8.56
N SER A 176 7.63 -16.79 8.77
CA SER A 176 6.55 -17.24 9.69
C SER A 176 5.82 -18.46 9.11
N ARG A 177 5.32 -19.32 9.99
CA ARG A 177 4.38 -20.39 9.61
C ARG A 177 3.07 -19.77 9.13
N PHE A 178 2.48 -20.36 8.10
CA PHE A 178 1.17 -19.96 7.62
C PHE A 178 0.10 -20.29 8.68
N SER A 179 -0.87 -19.39 8.84
CA SER A 179 -2.00 -19.56 9.75
C SER A 179 -3.26 -19.04 9.06
N GLU A 180 -4.14 -19.95 8.68
CA GLU A 180 -5.42 -19.64 8.02
C GLU A 180 -6.30 -18.73 8.87
N VAL A 181 -6.10 -18.65 10.20
CA VAL A 181 -6.87 -17.74 11.06
C VAL A 181 -6.49 -16.27 10.83
N TYR A 182 -5.21 -15.99 10.52
CA TYR A 182 -4.68 -14.62 10.40
C TYR A 182 -4.22 -14.26 8.99
N MET A 183 -4.17 -15.22 8.09
CA MET A 183 -3.51 -15.09 6.79
C MET A 183 -4.35 -15.71 5.68
N GLU A 184 -4.29 -15.07 4.51
CA GLU A 184 -4.85 -15.55 3.24
C GLU A 184 -3.69 -15.63 2.24
N SER A 185 -3.50 -16.76 1.54
CA SER A 185 -2.43 -16.87 0.56
C SER A 185 -2.87 -16.25 -0.76
N VAL A 186 -2.06 -15.39 -1.36
CA VAL A 186 -2.32 -14.92 -2.73
C VAL A 186 -1.94 -15.97 -3.79
N THR A 187 -1.52 -17.15 -3.34
CA THR A 187 -1.02 -18.26 -4.17
C THR A 187 -1.72 -19.59 -3.86
N ASP A 188 -2.91 -19.57 -3.25
CA ASP A 188 -3.66 -20.76 -2.77
C ASP A 188 -3.77 -21.92 -3.79
N GLU A 189 -3.85 -21.63 -5.08
CA GLU A 189 -3.85 -22.65 -6.13
C GLU A 189 -2.63 -23.57 -6.03
N ILE A 190 -1.45 -23.04 -5.72
CA ILE A 190 -0.19 -23.80 -5.68
C ILE A 190 -0.12 -24.69 -4.43
N PHE A 191 -0.72 -24.25 -3.33
CA PHE A 191 -0.76 -24.97 -2.05
C PHE A 191 -1.52 -26.28 -2.15
N SER A 192 -2.63 -26.25 -2.88
CA SER A 192 -3.52 -27.39 -3.03
C SER A 192 -2.87 -28.57 -3.75
N PHE A 193 -1.83 -28.34 -4.56
CA PHE A 193 -1.17 -29.38 -5.37
C PHE A 193 0.19 -29.87 -4.84
N ALA A 194 0.87 -29.10 -3.98
CA ALA A 194 2.31 -29.25 -3.80
C ALA A 194 2.78 -30.08 -2.59
N GLY A 195 1.90 -30.48 -1.66
CA GLY A 195 2.23 -31.43 -0.59
C GLY A 195 3.45 -31.10 0.31
N GLY A 196 3.94 -29.84 0.31
CA GLY A 196 5.18 -29.42 0.99
C GLY A 196 4.95 -28.43 2.12
N GLU A 197 5.96 -28.24 2.98
CA GLU A 197 5.94 -27.16 3.98
C GLU A 197 6.26 -25.82 3.29
N PHE A 198 5.45 -24.81 3.59
CA PHE A 198 5.63 -23.45 3.09
C PHE A 198 5.72 -22.47 4.25
N LYS A 199 6.46 -21.39 3.99
CA LYS A 199 6.57 -20.26 4.92
C LYS A 199 6.22 -18.97 4.22
N VAL A 200 5.86 -17.98 5.02
CA VAL A 200 5.60 -16.63 4.53
C VAL A 200 6.89 -16.05 3.95
N ALA A 201 6.89 -15.76 2.65
CA ALA A 201 7.99 -15.04 2.01
C ALA A 201 7.90 -13.56 2.37
N PHE A 202 6.71 -12.97 2.19
CA PHE A 202 6.43 -11.57 2.54
C PHE A 202 4.92 -11.30 2.66
N THR A 203 4.58 -10.21 3.33
CA THR A 203 3.21 -9.68 3.38
C THR A 203 2.90 -8.89 2.11
N VAL A 204 1.84 -9.23 1.39
CA VAL A 204 1.35 -8.48 0.22
C VAL A 204 0.43 -7.35 0.66
N VAL A 205 -0.52 -7.66 1.54
CA VAL A 205 -1.47 -6.70 2.12
C VAL A 205 -1.51 -6.89 3.64
N PRO A 206 -1.40 -5.82 4.44
CA PRO A 206 -1.50 -5.93 5.89
C PRO A 206 -2.88 -6.48 6.30
N GLY A 207 -2.91 -7.24 7.39
CA GLY A 207 -4.15 -7.61 8.05
C GLY A 207 -4.65 -6.49 8.96
N PHE A 208 -5.93 -6.56 9.34
CA PHE A 208 -6.57 -5.58 10.22
C PHE A 208 -7.16 -6.29 11.45
N LYS A 209 -7.04 -5.66 12.61
CA LYS A 209 -7.74 -6.05 13.85
C LYS A 209 -8.73 -4.95 14.20
N ILE A 210 -10.00 -5.31 14.39
CA ILE A 210 -11.10 -4.41 14.74
C ILE A 210 -11.79 -5.00 15.96
N GLY A 211 -11.43 -4.52 17.16
CA GLY A 211 -11.85 -5.17 18.40
C GLY A 211 -11.37 -6.63 18.43
N GLN A 212 -12.30 -7.58 18.44
CA GLN A 212 -12.01 -9.02 18.41
C GLN A 212 -12.00 -9.61 16.99
N THR A 213 -12.44 -8.85 15.99
CA THR A 213 -12.52 -9.31 14.61
C THR A 213 -11.18 -9.15 13.91
N VAL A 214 -10.75 -10.18 13.18
CA VAL A 214 -9.55 -10.18 12.36
C VAL A 214 -9.94 -10.20 10.89
N VAL A 215 -9.41 -9.27 10.11
CA VAL A 215 -9.32 -9.38 8.67
C VAL A 215 -7.91 -9.88 8.36
N GLN A 216 -7.83 -11.02 7.67
CA GLN A 216 -6.58 -11.70 7.38
C GLN A 216 -5.61 -10.81 6.59
N SER A 217 -4.32 -11.02 6.82
CA SER A 217 -3.26 -10.44 5.99
C SER A 217 -3.07 -11.29 4.73
N GLN A 218 -2.99 -10.65 3.57
CA GLN A 218 -2.66 -11.38 2.34
C GLN A 218 -1.15 -11.60 2.28
N VAL A 219 -0.72 -12.85 2.17
CA VAL A 219 0.69 -13.23 2.21
C VAL A 219 1.10 -13.99 0.96
N TYR A 220 2.33 -13.75 0.52
CA TYR A 220 2.98 -14.58 -0.48
C TYR A 220 3.77 -15.66 0.23
N LEU A 221 3.59 -16.91 -0.19
CA LEU A 221 4.22 -18.05 0.44
C LEU A 221 5.29 -18.65 -0.47
N SER A 222 6.35 -19.18 0.12
CA SER A 222 7.44 -19.87 -0.58
C SER A 222 7.69 -21.25 0.03
N PRO A 223 8.02 -22.26 -0.78
CA PRO A 223 8.44 -23.56 -0.29
C PRO A 223 9.61 -23.42 0.67
N VAL A 224 9.63 -24.25 1.71
CA VAL A 224 10.82 -24.39 2.55
C VAL A 224 11.83 -25.24 1.79
N THR A 225 12.87 -24.62 1.24
CA THR A 225 14.00 -25.38 0.69
C THR A 225 14.69 -26.12 1.86
N PRO A 226 14.86 -27.45 1.81
CA PRO A 226 15.65 -28.14 2.82
C PRO A 226 17.09 -27.60 2.80
N PRO A 227 17.76 -27.48 3.96
CA PRO A 227 19.15 -27.04 3.99
C PRO A 227 19.98 -28.00 3.11
N SER A 228 20.80 -27.43 2.24
CA SER A 228 21.77 -28.18 1.44
C SER A 228 22.65 -28.98 2.40
N LYS A 229 22.63 -30.31 2.28
CA LYS A 229 23.59 -31.17 2.97
C LYS A 229 24.97 -30.81 2.42
N HIS A 230 25.80 -30.19 3.25
CA HIS A 230 27.23 -30.08 3.02
C HIS A 230 27.92 -31.41 3.32
#